data_AF-A0A4Y2XB57-F1
#
_entry.id   AF-A0A4Y2XB57-F1
#
_cell.length_a   1.000
_cell.length_b   1.000
_cell.length_c   1.000
_cell.angle_alpha   90.00
_cell.angle_beta   90.00
_cell.angle_gamma   90.00
#
_symmetry.space_group_name_H-M   'P 1'
#
loop_
_entity.id
_entity.type
_entity.pdbx_description
1 polymer ?
#
loop_
_entity_poly.entity_id
_entity_poly.type
_entity_poly.pdbx_seq_one_letter_code
_entity_poly.pdbx_strand_id
1 'polypeptide(L)'
;MKPYSHQSNEVQKRIFNYLLSRAGRIVENVFGICSSTFHILRKPILLHAEKEAIVTMTVTLLHNFLRASESSNSSYCPPGTFDDDVNGEYVPGLWSKQGDGPILSLQNVPRRAKGQAKAVREAFAQYFNGSGSVPWQHKHLKIFCSL
;
A
#
# COMPACT_ATOMS: atom_id res chain seq x y z
N MET A 1 -9.70 3.06 -3.90
CA MET A 1 -11.13 2.66 -3.92
C MET A 1 -11.76 3.05 -2.58
N LYS A 2 -13.06 3.38 -2.51
CA LYS A 2 -13.68 3.77 -1.22
C LYS A 2 -14.01 2.52 -0.38
N PRO A 3 -13.53 2.38 0.86
CA PRO A 3 -13.89 1.25 1.71
C PRO A 3 -15.38 1.22 2.05
N TYR A 4 -15.88 0.07 2.52
CA TYR A 4 -17.18 -0.02 3.17
C TYR A 4 -17.17 0.75 4.51
N SER A 5 -18.36 1.14 4.98
CA SER A 5 -18.48 1.75 6.31
C SER A 5 -17.91 0.82 7.38
N HIS A 6 -17.10 1.34 8.30
CA HIS A 6 -16.54 0.58 9.42
C HIS A 6 -17.61 0.08 10.40
N GLN A 7 -18.82 0.67 10.37
CA GLN A 7 -19.98 0.24 11.15
C GLN A 7 -20.70 -0.99 10.56
N SER A 8 -20.20 -1.54 9.46
CA SER A 8 -20.77 -2.74 8.84
C SER A 8 -20.46 -3.98 9.67
N ASN A 9 -21.51 -4.66 10.17
CA ASN A 9 -21.38 -5.94 10.87
C ASN A 9 -21.09 -7.12 9.92
N GLU A 10 -21.16 -6.91 8.61
CA GLU A 10 -20.86 -7.96 7.64
C GLU A 10 -19.36 -8.27 7.58
N VAL A 11 -19.00 -9.48 7.98
CA VAL A 11 -17.64 -10.04 7.95
C VAL A 11 -16.97 -9.86 6.58
N GLN A 12 -17.74 -10.09 5.51
CA GLN A 12 -17.28 -10.02 4.12
C GLN A 12 -16.75 -8.63 3.74
N LYS A 13 -17.43 -7.57 4.21
CA LYS A 13 -17.04 -6.17 4.00
C LYS A 13 -15.81 -5.81 4.82
N ARG A 14 -15.65 -6.40 6.01
CA ARG A 14 -14.45 -6.23 6.86
C ARG A 14 -13.23 -6.89 6.24
N ILE A 15 -13.38 -8.10 5.68
CA ILE A 15 -12.34 -8.79 4.90
C ILE A 15 -11.89 -7.91 3.73
N PHE A 16 -12.84 -7.41 2.94
CA PHE A 16 -12.52 -6.52 1.82
C PHE A 16 -11.77 -5.26 2.28
N ASN A 17 -12.26 -4.58 3.32
CA ASN A 17 -11.61 -3.38 3.85
C ASN A 17 -10.17 -3.67 4.33
N TYR A 18 -9.96 -4.79 5.01
CA TYR A 18 -8.63 -5.23 5.43
C TYR A 18 -7.70 -5.41 4.24
N LEU A 19 -8.12 -6.18 3.23
CA LEU A 19 -7.32 -6.44 2.03
C LEU A 19 -7.01 -5.14 1.27
N LEU A 20 -7.98 -4.23 1.18
CA LEU A 20 -7.79 -2.93 0.56
C LEU A 20 -6.74 -2.10 1.31
N SER A 21 -6.81 -2.05 2.64
CA SER A 21 -5.81 -1.36 3.46
C SER A 21 -4.43 -2.02 3.34
N ARG A 22 -4.36 -3.36 3.36
CA ARG A 22 -3.11 -4.11 3.20
C ARG A 22 -2.46 -3.85 1.85
N ALA A 23 -3.24 -3.82 0.77
CA ALA A 23 -2.75 -3.44 -0.55
C ALA A 23 -2.22 -2.01 -0.58
N GLY A 24 -2.92 -1.07 0.08
CA GLY A 24 -2.45 0.31 0.25
C GLY A 24 -1.08 0.39 0.91
N ARG A 25 -0.89 -0.31 2.03
CA ARG A 25 0.40 -0.37 2.76
C ARG A 25 1.52 -0.92 1.90
N ILE A 26 1.27 -1.96 1.08
CA ILE A 26 2.30 -2.52 0.18
C ILE A 26 2.76 -1.45 -0.82
N VAL A 27 1.83 -0.68 -1.36
CA VAL A 27 2.15 0.41 -2.30
C VAL A 27 2.93 1.52 -1.59
N GLU A 28 2.48 1.95 -0.41
CA GLU A 28 3.13 2.97 0.40
C GLU A 28 4.55 2.55 0.81
N ASN A 29 4.75 1.30 1.23
CA ASN A 29 6.06 0.70 1.51
C ASN A 29 7.05 0.90 0.36
N VAL A 30 6.64 0.56 -0.87
CA VAL A 30 7.51 0.66 -2.05
C VAL A 30 7.82 2.12 -2.36
N PHE A 31 6.81 3.00 -2.37
CA PHE A 31 7.03 4.41 -2.61
C PHE A 31 7.89 5.07 -1.54
N GLY A 32 7.70 4.70 -0.28
CA GLY A 32 8.50 5.16 0.86
C GLY A 32 9.99 4.88 0.65
N ILE A 33 10.34 3.63 0.38
CA ILE A 33 11.73 3.20 0.12
C ILE A 33 12.31 3.84 -1.13
N CYS A 34 11.53 3.87 -2.22
CA CYS A 34 11.98 4.51 -3.46
C CYS A 34 12.21 6.02 -3.25
N SER A 35 11.36 6.70 -2.50
CA SER A 35 11.50 8.14 -2.25
C SER A 35 12.60 8.49 -1.26
N SER A 36 12.88 7.62 -0.27
CA SER A 36 14.00 7.80 0.65
C SER A 36 15.34 7.59 -0.04
N THR A 37 15.42 6.67 -1.01
CA THR A 37 16.66 6.40 -1.74
C THR A 37 16.85 7.30 -2.96
N PHE A 38 15.82 7.43 -3.80
CA PHE A 38 15.89 8.17 -5.05
C PHE A 38 15.32 9.57 -4.84
N HIS A 39 16.19 10.51 -4.47
CA HIS A 39 15.82 11.89 -4.13
C HIS A 39 15.01 12.63 -5.21
N ILE A 40 15.09 12.20 -6.47
CA ILE A 40 14.25 12.74 -7.57
C ILE A 40 12.74 12.60 -7.29
N LEU A 41 12.33 11.60 -6.50
CA LEU A 41 10.94 11.36 -6.12
C LEU A 41 10.48 12.17 -4.91
N ARG A 42 11.38 12.88 -4.21
CA ARG A 42 11.03 13.68 -3.01
C ARG A 42 10.37 15.01 -3.35
N LYS A 43 10.47 15.46 -4.60
CA LYS A 43 9.93 16.73 -5.08
C LYS A 43 9.11 16.50 -6.37
N PRO A 44 8.16 17.38 -6.69
CA PRO A 44 7.48 17.34 -7.98
C PRO A 44 8.48 17.29 -9.14
N ILE A 45 8.30 16.34 -10.05
CA ILE A 45 9.18 16.17 -11.21
C ILE A 45 8.77 17.21 -12.25
N LEU A 46 9.57 18.26 -12.40
CA LEU A 46 9.33 19.33 -13.36
C LEU A 46 9.83 18.94 -14.77
N LEU A 47 9.34 17.81 -15.30
CA LEU A 47 9.67 17.30 -16.63
C LEU A 47 8.39 17.10 -17.46
N HIS A 48 8.55 16.97 -18.77
CA HIS A 48 7.46 16.51 -19.64
C HIS A 48 7.11 15.04 -19.34
N ALA A 49 5.85 14.67 -19.53
CA ALA A 49 5.31 13.35 -19.20
C ALA A 49 6.13 12.18 -19.80
N GLU A 50 6.67 12.34 -21.01
CA GLU A 50 7.54 11.33 -21.64
C GLU A 50 8.81 11.06 -20.83
N LYS A 51 9.47 12.12 -20.33
CA LYS A 51 10.68 12.00 -19.52
C LYS A 51 10.36 11.54 -18.11
N GLU A 52 9.25 11.98 -17.54
CA GLU A 52 8.76 11.51 -16.24
C GLU A 52 8.54 9.98 -16.26
N ALA A 53 7.88 9.45 -17.30
CA ALA A 53 7.66 8.02 -17.46
C ALA A 53 8.98 7.23 -17.51
N ILE A 54 9.99 7.74 -18.22
CA ILE A 54 11.33 7.13 -18.28
C ILE A 54 11.98 7.13 -16.89
N VAL A 55 11.89 8.24 -16.15
CA VAL A 55 12.42 8.34 -14.78
C VAL A 55 11.73 7.31 -13.87
N THR A 56 10.40 7.23 -13.87
CA THR A 56 9.64 6.29 -13.05
C THR A 56 10.01 4.83 -13.37
N MET A 57 10.14 4.50 -14.65
CA MET A 57 10.51 3.15 -15.07
C MET A 57 11.96 2.83 -14.66
N THR A 58 12.87 3.79 -14.79
CA THR A 58 14.27 3.64 -14.35
C THR A 58 14.36 3.41 -12.85
N VAL A 59 13.62 4.16 -12.05
CA VAL A 59 13.53 3.96 -10.59
C VAL A 59 13.02 2.56 -10.25
N THR A 60 11.99 2.10 -10.96
CA THR A 60 11.41 0.76 -10.73
C THR A 60 12.40 -0.34 -11.09
N LEU A 61 13.12 -0.19 -12.21
CA LEU A 61 14.18 -1.11 -12.63
C LEU A 61 15.32 -1.16 -11.60
N LEU A 62 15.78 0.01 -11.13
CA LEU A 62 16.83 0.09 -10.11
C LEU A 62 16.39 -0.53 -8.77
N HIS A 63 15.15 -0.26 -8.33
CA HIS A 63 14.59 -0.88 -7.14
C HIS A 63 14.61 -2.42 -7.24
N ASN A 64 14.14 -2.96 -8.37
CA ASN A 64 14.12 -4.40 -8.60
C ASN A 64 15.54 -4.98 -8.65
N PHE A 65 16.46 -4.30 -9.32
CA PHE A 65 17.86 -4.72 -9.42
C PHE A 65 18.54 -4.76 -8.05
N LEU A 66 18.39 -3.72 -7.24
CA LEU A 66 18.99 -3.63 -5.90
C LEU A 66 18.44 -4.68 -4.93
N ARG A 67 17.19 -5.10 -5.12
CA ARG A 67 16.55 -6.17 -4.33
C ARG A 67 16.89 -7.58 -4.81
N ALA A 68 17.28 -7.75 -6.08
CA ALA A 68 17.53 -9.06 -6.65
C ALA A 68 18.83 -9.70 -6.14
N SER A 69 19.86 -8.90 -5.83
CA SER A 69 21.12 -9.41 -5.29
C SER A 69 21.14 -9.35 -3.76
N GLU A 70 21.53 -10.45 -3.11
CA GLU A 70 21.63 -10.54 -1.65
C GLU A 70 22.62 -9.51 -1.08
N SER A 71 23.74 -9.28 -1.78
CA SER A 71 24.80 -8.34 -1.37
C SER A 71 24.37 -6.88 -1.38
N SER A 72 23.48 -6.48 -2.31
CA SER A 72 22.93 -5.12 -2.36
C SER A 72 21.68 -4.99 -1.51
N ASN A 73 20.87 -6.05 -1.42
CA ASN A 73 19.59 -6.02 -0.70
C ASN A 73 19.81 -5.82 0.81
N SER A 74 20.84 -6.42 1.40
CA SER A 74 21.16 -6.23 2.82
C SER A 74 21.41 -4.76 3.19
N SER A 75 21.98 -3.99 2.25
CA SER A 75 22.28 -2.57 2.42
C SER A 75 21.12 -1.66 1.97
N TYR A 76 20.41 -2.04 0.91
CA TYR A 76 19.31 -1.26 0.33
C TYR A 76 18.00 -1.39 1.11
N CYS A 77 17.67 -2.60 1.55
CA CYS A 77 16.47 -2.95 2.30
C CYS A 77 16.84 -3.91 3.46
N PRO A 78 17.57 -3.43 4.49
CA PRO A 78 17.88 -4.26 5.65
C PRO A 78 16.62 -4.86 6.30
N PRO A 79 16.75 -5.96 7.06
CA PRO A 79 15.62 -6.54 7.77
C PRO A 79 14.89 -5.49 8.63
N GLY A 80 13.56 -5.46 8.52
CA GLY A 80 12.73 -4.46 9.20
C GLY A 80 12.59 -3.12 8.47
N THR A 81 13.11 -2.98 7.24
CA THR A 81 12.86 -1.78 6.43
C THR A 81 11.37 -1.59 6.18
N PHE A 82 10.68 -2.61 5.67
CA PHE A 82 9.27 -2.57 5.29
C PHE A 82 8.33 -2.60 6.50
N ASP A 83 7.14 -2.02 6.35
CA ASP A 83 6.05 -2.24 7.29
C ASP A 83 5.58 -3.70 7.22
N ASP A 84 5.26 -4.27 8.38
CA ASP A 84 4.84 -5.65 8.52
C ASP A 84 3.44 -5.74 9.16
N ASP A 85 2.84 -6.93 9.08
CA ASP A 85 1.57 -7.29 9.71
C ASP A 85 1.80 -8.55 10.53
N VAL A 86 2.13 -8.37 11.80
CA VAL A 86 2.34 -9.46 12.75
C VAL A 86 1.04 -9.72 13.49
N ASN A 87 0.40 -10.86 13.23
CA ASN A 87 -0.85 -11.27 13.87
C ASN A 87 -2.04 -10.29 13.70
N GLY A 88 -2.04 -9.44 12.68
CA GLY A 88 -3.12 -8.45 12.45
C GLY A 88 -2.81 -7.08 12.97
N GLU A 89 -1.66 -6.93 13.62
CA GLU A 89 -1.16 -5.65 14.08
C GLU A 89 -0.16 -5.11 13.06
N TYR A 90 -0.42 -3.87 12.66
CA TYR A 90 0.48 -3.12 11.81
C TYR A 90 1.74 -2.77 12.60
N VAL A 91 2.89 -3.20 12.11
CA VAL A 91 4.20 -2.88 12.68
C VAL A 91 4.92 -1.97 11.70
N PRO A 92 5.15 -0.69 12.04
CA PRO A 92 5.85 0.24 11.15
C PRO A 92 7.32 -0.15 11.00
N GLY A 93 7.78 -0.18 9.75
CA GLY A 93 9.16 -0.43 9.36
C GLY A 93 10.07 0.78 9.55
N LEU A 94 11.36 0.60 9.30
CA LEU A 94 12.37 1.66 9.43
C LEU A 94 12.08 2.86 8.52
N TRP A 95 11.57 2.62 7.30
CA TRP A 95 11.28 3.72 6.37
C TRP A 95 10.14 4.63 6.88
N SER A 96 9.14 4.03 7.55
CA SER A 96 7.95 4.71 8.07
C SER A 96 8.26 5.46 9.38
N LYS A 97 9.13 4.90 10.23
CA LYS A 97 9.54 5.50 11.51
C LYS A 97 10.35 6.79 11.39
N GLN A 98 11.04 7.00 10.27
CA GLN A 98 11.96 8.15 10.14
C GLN A 98 11.25 9.51 9.99
N GLY A 99 9.91 9.57 9.86
CA GLY A 99 9.12 10.79 10.03
C GLY A 99 9.30 11.90 8.97
N ASP A 100 10.38 11.84 8.19
CA ASP A 100 10.79 12.82 7.17
C ASP A 100 10.48 12.37 5.73
N GLY A 101 9.65 11.33 5.59
CA GLY A 101 9.21 10.81 4.30
C GLY A 101 8.40 11.87 3.53
N PRO A 102 8.68 12.07 2.22
CA PRO A 102 8.02 13.10 1.41
C PRO A 102 6.54 12.81 1.12
N ILE A 103 6.03 11.64 1.53
CA ILE A 103 4.66 11.21 1.28
C ILE A 103 3.79 11.75 2.41
N LEU A 104 3.21 12.92 2.16
CA LEU A 104 2.16 13.46 3.02
C LEU A 104 0.97 12.48 3.05
N SER A 105 0.41 12.25 4.24
CA SER A 105 -0.84 11.50 4.39
C SER A 105 -1.89 12.10 3.45
N LEU A 106 -2.44 11.26 2.56
CA LEU A 106 -3.44 11.71 1.60
C LEU A 106 -4.63 12.31 2.36
N GLN A 107 -4.96 13.57 2.04
CA GLN A 107 -6.11 14.22 2.64
C GLN A 107 -7.38 13.42 2.31
N ASN A 108 -8.13 13.04 3.34
CA ASN A 108 -9.42 12.40 3.17
C ASN A 108 -10.42 13.44 2.64
N VAL A 109 -10.65 13.43 1.32
CA VAL A 109 -11.66 14.29 0.69
C VAL A 109 -12.99 13.53 0.67
N PRO A 110 -14.01 13.95 1.43
CA PRO A 110 -15.29 13.27 1.46
C PRO A 110 -15.97 13.35 0.09
N ARG A 111 -15.95 12.24 -0.66
CA ARG A 111 -16.70 12.09 -1.92
C ARG A 111 -17.71 10.96 -1.83
N ARG A 112 -18.87 11.16 -2.49
CA ARG A 112 -19.86 10.11 -2.74
C ARG A 112 -19.44 9.33 -3.99
N ALA A 113 -19.22 8.03 -3.83
CA ALA A 113 -18.89 7.15 -4.96
C ALA A 113 -20.09 7.01 -5.90
N LYS A 114 -19.86 7.13 -7.22
CA LYS A 114 -20.85 6.86 -8.27
C LYS A 114 -21.25 5.37 -8.28
N GLY A 115 -22.40 5.05 -8.88
CA GLY A 115 -22.94 3.67 -8.93
C GLY A 115 -21.94 2.65 -9.48
N GLN A 116 -21.26 2.98 -10.59
CA GLN A 116 -20.24 2.10 -11.20
C GLN A 116 -19.08 1.78 -10.26
N ALA A 117 -18.58 2.77 -9.51
CA ALA A 117 -17.50 2.55 -8.54
C ALA A 117 -17.94 1.64 -7.38
N LYS A 118 -19.23 1.66 -7.01
CA LYS A 118 -19.77 0.71 -6.04
C LYS A 118 -19.86 -0.70 -6.63
N ALA A 119 -20.28 -0.84 -7.88
CA ALA A 119 -20.36 -2.13 -8.57
C ALA A 119 -18.98 -2.81 -8.67
N VAL A 120 -17.94 -2.05 -9.03
CA VAL A 120 -16.55 -2.56 -9.05
C VAL A 120 -16.12 -3.03 -7.66
N ARG A 121 -16.42 -2.25 -6.61
CA ARG A 121 -16.12 -2.64 -5.24
C ARG A 121 -16.86 -3.92 -4.82
N GLU A 122 -18.12 -4.05 -5.21
CA GLU A 122 -18.93 -5.23 -4.92
C GLU A 122 -18.35 -6.47 -5.63
N ALA A 123 -17.97 -6.35 -6.91
CA ALA A 123 -17.33 -7.43 -7.66
C ALA A 123 -16.03 -7.91 -7.01
N PHE A 124 -15.17 -6.98 -6.57
CA PHE A 124 -13.97 -7.36 -5.81
C PHE A 124 -14.29 -7.99 -4.46
N ALA A 125 -15.27 -7.45 -3.72
CA ALA A 125 -15.68 -8.02 -2.45
C ALA A 125 -16.20 -9.46 -2.63
N GLN A 126 -17.01 -9.73 -3.66
CA GLN A 126 -17.47 -11.07 -3.99
C GLN A 126 -16.30 -12.00 -4.35
N TYR A 127 -15.37 -11.53 -5.19
CA TYR A 127 -14.19 -12.31 -5.56
C TYR A 127 -13.35 -12.70 -4.34
N PHE A 128 -12.96 -11.75 -3.49
CA PHE A 128 -12.10 -12.01 -2.32
C PHE A 128 -12.76 -12.85 -1.23
N ASN A 129 -14.09 -12.93 -1.22
CA ASN A 129 -14.80 -13.82 -0.32
C ASN A 129 -15.17 -15.18 -0.95
N GLY A 130 -15.10 -15.30 -2.27
CA GLY A 130 -15.31 -16.54 -3.01
C GLY A 130 -14.00 -17.16 -3.48
N SER A 131 -13.79 -17.19 -4.78
CA SER A 131 -12.63 -17.82 -5.43
C SER A 131 -11.27 -17.23 -5.03
N GLY A 132 -11.25 -15.95 -4.66
CA GLY A 132 -10.04 -15.23 -4.22
C GLY A 132 -9.80 -15.28 -2.71
N SER A 133 -10.56 -16.09 -1.96
CA SER A 133 -10.42 -16.20 -0.50
C SER A 133 -9.08 -16.80 -0.10
N VAL A 134 -8.38 -16.13 0.82
CA VAL A 134 -7.10 -16.61 1.36
C VAL A 134 -7.24 -17.10 2.81
N PRO A 135 -6.50 -18.15 3.24
CA PRO A 135 -6.70 -18.77 4.56
C PRO A 135 -6.51 -17.83 5.76
N TRP A 136 -5.66 -16.80 5.62
CA TRP A 136 -5.34 -15.89 6.71
C TRP A 136 -6.32 -14.71 6.85
N GLN A 137 -7.19 -14.43 5.86
CA GLN A 137 -8.00 -13.20 5.87
C GLN A 137 -9.01 -13.11 7.02
N HIS A 138 -9.38 -14.26 7.60
CA HIS A 138 -10.31 -14.34 8.73
C HIS A 138 -9.64 -14.08 10.08
N LYS A 139 -8.31 -14.24 10.17
CA LYS A 139 -7.56 -14.10 11.44
C LYS A 139 -7.42 -12.63 11.87
N HIS A 140 -7.37 -11.71 10.90
CA HIS A 140 -7.04 -10.30 11.12
C HIS A 140 -8.26 -9.39 11.28
N LEU A 141 -9.47 -9.96 11.39
CA LEU A 141 -10.73 -9.19 11.40
C LEU A 141 -11.02 -8.48 12.71
N LYS A 142 -10.28 -8.76 13.80
CA LYS A 142 -10.58 -8.21 15.13
C LYS A 142 -10.09 -6.76 15.35
N ILE A 143 -9.23 -6.20 14.49
CA ILE A 143 -8.39 -5.04 14.90
C ILE A 143 -8.55 -3.79 13.99
N PHE A 144 -9.33 -3.84 12.90
CA PHE A 144 -9.48 -2.73 11.94
C PHE A 144 -10.43 -1.58 12.38
N CYS A 145 -10.29 -1.11 13.62
CA CYS A 145 -11.10 -0.01 14.16
C CYS A 145 -10.38 1.36 14.22
N SER A 146 -9.13 1.48 13.78
CA SER A 146 -8.38 2.74 13.95
C SER A 146 -7.31 2.96 12.87
N LEU A 147 -7.73 3.37 11.69
CA LEU A 147 -6.97 4.22 10.77
C LEU A 147 -7.95 5.14 10.04
#